data_AF-A0A815ZRN6-F1
#
_entry.id   AF-A0A815ZRN6-F1
#
_cell.length_a   1.000
_cell.length_b   1.000
_cell.length_c   1.000
_cell.angle_alpha   90.00
_cell.angle_beta   90.00
_cell.angle_gamma   90.00
#
_symmetry.space_group_name_H-M   'P 1'
#
loop_
_entity.id
_entity.type
_entity.pdbx_description
1 polymer ?
#
loop_
_entity_poly.entity_id
_entity_poly.type
_entity_poly.pdbx_seq_one_letter_code
_entity_poly.pdbx_strand_id
1 'polypeptide(L)'
;SPTTLQQQQTSSKKTKFVLSDEARMAFHQLKNIMTTDLILDIPDDTLPFKLQTDASVDGIGAVLMQVTPNGDRPLAYMSKKLTKTQTKWATIEQECYAIVQAVEKWDKYLRGHEFTLETDHEPLVNFSNKEQLNKRCERWRLKLAEYRFKVKHIQGKKNNIADYLSRSPVEAAEEDPDERVQYESTSTQTDSSLSTSNNKLIPLTIIAPVTRAAAKQQPMTTASPTSTNGKTTELIPQGKGVMNKDPTVDGDPNRIIPFDMEDLRKEQEGDAMVQRIKKNIKKHKQYILEDEVLLKKQNSTHPSVPFVPQGRIRADILKIYHDTPANGAHFGREKTTRKIQERYYWPTMTADIRNHIQSCLSCAQNNHQRQKPPGKLKPIPPPDGIWKLLSMDFHGPITPTTRQGNRYIISLTDVLSKFVIAKAVIDCSAATTVDFLTKDVILRYGTPTCILTDNGTHFTSQHTNNLFQKLGVTHLYTTAYHPQTNGQIERFNATMDGKIAALCNER
;
A
#
# COMPACT_ATOMS: atom_id res chain seq x y z
N SER A 1 18.17 -46.07 -8.02
CA SER A 1 19.02 -45.36 -8.99
C SER A 1 20.23 -44.78 -8.26
N PRO A 2 21.38 -44.58 -8.90
CA PRO A 2 22.70 -44.77 -8.31
C PRO A 2 23.18 -43.59 -7.46
N THR A 3 22.55 -43.35 -6.31
CA THR A 3 23.00 -42.29 -5.38
C THR A 3 23.07 -42.78 -3.93
N THR A 4 22.75 -44.05 -3.66
CA THR A 4 22.77 -44.64 -2.30
C THR A 4 23.81 -45.75 -2.14
N LEU A 5 24.87 -45.72 -2.94
CA LEU A 5 26.05 -46.57 -2.78
C LEU A 5 27.31 -45.69 -2.86
N GLN A 6 27.61 -44.96 -1.77
CA GLN A 6 28.96 -44.52 -1.34
C GLN A 6 28.93 -43.47 -0.21
N GLN A 7 28.20 -43.74 0.88
CA GLN A 7 28.42 -43.01 2.15
C GLN A 7 28.67 -43.94 3.33
N GLN A 8 29.30 -45.09 3.06
CA GLN A 8 29.89 -45.92 4.10
C GLN A 8 31.34 -46.21 3.73
N GLN A 9 32.26 -45.79 4.62
CA GLN A 9 33.72 -45.99 4.60
C GLN A 9 34.41 -45.13 3.53
N THR A 10 35.26 -44.15 3.85
CA THR A 10 36.59 -44.38 4.45
C THR A 10 37.11 -43.18 5.25
N SER A 11 37.15 -43.34 6.58
CA SER A 11 38.28 -42.84 7.37
C SER A 11 39.47 -43.77 7.08
N SER A 12 40.24 -43.50 6.02
CA SER A 12 41.55 -44.16 5.77
C SER A 12 42.24 -43.56 4.54
N LYS A 13 43.47 -43.06 4.75
CA LYS A 13 44.51 -42.68 3.77
C LYS A 13 44.12 -41.70 2.66
N LYS A 14 44.82 -40.56 2.61
CA LYS A 14 44.86 -39.59 1.49
C LYS A 14 45.10 -40.31 0.16
N THR A 15 44.04 -40.76 -0.49
CA THR A 15 44.07 -41.29 -1.84
C THR A 15 43.85 -40.12 -2.78
N LYS A 16 44.73 -39.97 -3.77
CA LYS A 16 44.66 -38.89 -4.76
C LYS A 16 43.34 -39.04 -5.51
N PHE A 17 42.43 -38.08 -5.36
CA PHE A 17 41.18 -38.07 -6.11
C PHE A 17 41.51 -37.98 -7.61
N VAL A 18 41.19 -39.03 -8.38
CA VAL A 18 41.37 -39.06 -9.83
C VAL A 18 40.02 -38.78 -10.47
N LEU A 19 39.91 -37.62 -11.13
CA LEU A 19 38.70 -37.26 -11.88
C LEU A 19 38.68 -38.07 -13.19
N SER A 20 37.79 -39.06 -13.28
CA SER A 20 37.63 -39.89 -14.48
C SER A 20 37.11 -39.07 -15.66
N ASP A 21 37.35 -39.55 -16.88
CA ASP A 21 36.83 -38.90 -18.09
C ASP A 21 35.29 -38.92 -18.13
N GLU A 22 34.66 -39.95 -17.59
CA GLU A 22 33.19 -40.01 -17.39
C GLU A 22 32.70 -38.90 -16.46
N ALA A 23 33.40 -38.65 -15.33
CA ALA A 23 33.06 -37.58 -14.41
C ALA A 23 33.27 -36.19 -15.03
N ARG A 24 34.30 -36.03 -15.88
CA ARG A 24 34.52 -34.81 -16.67
C ARG A 24 33.39 -34.58 -17.67
N MET A 25 32.98 -35.61 -18.40
CA MET A 25 31.88 -35.52 -19.36
C MET A 25 30.57 -35.13 -18.66
N ALA A 26 30.25 -35.78 -17.53
CA ALA A 26 29.08 -35.44 -16.73
C ALA A 26 29.15 -33.99 -16.21
N PHE A 27 30.32 -33.52 -15.76
CA PHE A 27 30.53 -32.13 -15.34
C PHE A 27 30.33 -31.13 -16.48
N HIS A 28 30.85 -31.42 -17.67
CA HIS A 28 30.67 -30.57 -18.85
C HIS A 28 29.22 -30.56 -19.35
N GLN A 29 28.52 -31.70 -19.29
CA GLN A 29 27.09 -31.77 -19.58
C GLN A 29 26.28 -30.96 -18.58
N LEU A 30 26.57 -31.07 -17.29
CA LEU A 30 25.92 -30.28 -16.25
C LEU A 30 26.19 -28.78 -16.47
N LYS A 31 27.44 -28.41 -16.76
CA LYS A 31 27.80 -27.02 -17.09
C LYS A 31 27.00 -26.52 -18.27
N ASN A 32 26.90 -27.29 -19.35
CA ASN A 32 26.08 -26.92 -20.51
C ASN A 32 24.61 -26.78 -20.16
N ILE A 33 24.01 -27.71 -19.40
CA ILE A 33 22.61 -27.64 -18.99
C ILE A 33 22.34 -26.42 -18.10
N MET A 34 23.28 -26.07 -17.20
CA MET A 34 23.18 -24.89 -16.35
C MET A 34 23.39 -23.57 -17.10
N THR A 35 24.16 -23.58 -18.20
CA THR A 35 24.41 -22.38 -19.02
C THR A 35 23.48 -22.23 -20.22
N THR A 36 22.75 -23.29 -20.58
CA THR A 36 21.70 -23.23 -21.60
C THR A 36 20.44 -22.84 -20.86
N ASP A 37 19.89 -21.67 -21.17
CA ASP A 37 18.72 -21.14 -20.48
C ASP A 37 17.64 -22.22 -20.36
N LEU A 38 17.42 -22.70 -19.14
CA LEU A 38 16.20 -23.42 -18.78
C LEU A 38 15.11 -22.35 -18.70
N ILE A 39 14.68 -21.88 -19.87
CA ILE A 39 13.70 -20.80 -20.02
C ILE A 39 12.41 -21.31 -19.36
N LEU A 40 12.09 -20.74 -18.19
CA LEU A 40 10.71 -20.71 -17.71
C LEU A 40 9.96 -19.86 -18.72
N ASP A 41 9.14 -20.52 -19.55
CA ASP A 41 8.40 -19.88 -20.63
C ASP A 41 7.22 -19.09 -20.07
N ILE A 42 6.74 -18.10 -20.82
CA ILE A 42 5.55 -17.34 -20.43
C ILE A 42 4.33 -18.26 -20.59
N PRO A 43 3.43 -18.34 -19.59
CA PRO A 43 2.25 -19.21 -19.68
C PRO A 43 1.28 -18.73 -20.77
N ASP A 44 0.78 -19.68 -21.56
CA ASP A 44 -0.28 -19.46 -22.55
C ASP A 44 -1.65 -19.87 -21.98
N ASP A 45 -2.54 -18.93 -21.70
CA ASP A 45 -3.85 -19.19 -21.09
C ASP A 45 -4.77 -20.11 -21.93
N THR A 46 -4.43 -20.37 -23.20
CA THR A 46 -5.19 -21.27 -24.08
C THR A 46 -4.81 -22.75 -23.93
N LEU A 47 -3.68 -23.05 -23.31
CA LEU A 47 -3.17 -24.42 -23.15
C LEU A 47 -3.41 -24.95 -21.73
N PRO A 48 -3.70 -26.25 -21.57
CA PRO A 48 -4.01 -26.80 -20.26
C PRO A 48 -2.76 -26.89 -19.37
N PHE A 49 -2.96 -26.56 -18.09
CA PHE A 49 -1.93 -26.69 -17.07
C PHE A 49 -1.82 -28.13 -16.57
N LYS A 50 -0.61 -28.49 -16.15
CA LYS A 50 -0.28 -29.75 -15.52
C LYS A 50 0.53 -29.47 -14.25
N LEU A 51 0.15 -30.09 -13.15
CA LEU A 51 0.79 -29.91 -11.86
C LEU A 51 1.32 -31.26 -11.40
N GLN A 52 2.63 -31.39 -11.19
CA GLN A 52 3.25 -32.56 -10.58
C GLN A 52 3.64 -32.26 -9.14
N THR A 53 3.31 -33.16 -8.22
CA THR A 53 3.60 -33.00 -6.78
C THR A 53 4.22 -34.26 -6.22
N ASP A 54 5.05 -34.07 -5.19
CA ASP A 54 5.69 -35.16 -4.46
C ASP A 54 5.97 -34.74 -3.01
N ALA A 55 5.94 -35.69 -2.09
CA ALA A 55 6.37 -35.48 -0.72
C ALA A 55 7.42 -36.48 -0.27
N SER A 56 8.45 -35.98 0.40
CA SER A 56 9.46 -36.77 1.09
C SER A 56 9.34 -36.61 2.60
N VAL A 57 10.15 -37.37 3.33
CA VAL A 57 10.25 -37.27 4.80
C VAL A 57 10.67 -35.86 5.24
N ASP A 58 11.51 -35.19 4.46
CA ASP A 58 12.16 -33.93 4.84
C ASP A 58 11.52 -32.69 4.18
N GLY A 59 10.77 -32.87 3.09
CA GLY A 59 10.29 -31.76 2.27
C GLY A 59 9.18 -32.13 1.29
N ILE A 60 8.60 -31.12 0.66
CA ILE A 60 7.62 -31.25 -0.42
C ILE A 60 8.15 -30.58 -1.69
N GLY A 61 7.85 -31.18 -2.83
CA GLY A 61 8.22 -30.71 -4.15
C GLY A 61 7.00 -30.56 -5.05
N ALA A 62 7.00 -29.55 -5.92
CA ALA A 62 6.03 -29.45 -6.99
C ALA A 62 6.60 -28.76 -8.23
N VAL A 63 6.00 -29.07 -9.37
CA VAL A 63 6.35 -28.50 -10.68
C VAL A 63 5.08 -28.13 -11.41
N LEU A 64 4.93 -26.85 -11.73
CA LEU A 64 3.91 -26.37 -12.64
C LEU A 64 4.42 -26.47 -14.06
N MET A 65 3.64 -27.08 -14.93
CA MET A 65 3.95 -27.27 -16.33
C MET A 65 2.77 -26.89 -17.22
N GLN A 66 3.06 -26.65 -18.48
CA GLN A 66 2.07 -26.44 -19.53
C GLN A 66 2.21 -27.53 -20.59
N VAL A 67 1.08 -28.13 -20.97
CA VAL A 67 1.07 -29.16 -22.01
C VAL A 67 1.08 -28.46 -23.36
N THR A 68 2.21 -28.53 -24.07
CA THR A 68 2.33 -27.97 -25.42
C THR A 68 2.38 -29.08 -26.48
N PRO A 69 2.09 -28.79 -27.76
CA PRO A 69 2.23 -29.77 -28.84
C PRO A 69 3.65 -30.37 -28.96
N ASN A 70 4.66 -29.65 -28.49
CA ASN A 70 6.07 -30.05 -28.54
C ASN A 70 6.55 -30.78 -27.26
N GLY A 71 5.63 -31.06 -26.32
CA GLY A 71 5.95 -31.68 -25.03
C GLY A 71 5.53 -30.82 -23.83
N ASP A 72 5.61 -31.41 -22.64
CA ASP A 72 5.35 -30.71 -21.39
C ASP A 72 6.47 -29.71 -21.10
N ARG A 73 6.11 -28.46 -20.85
CA ARG A 73 7.05 -27.37 -20.57
C ARG A 73 6.94 -26.91 -19.12
N PRO A 74 8.04 -26.84 -18.34
CA PRO A 74 8.00 -26.34 -16.98
C PRO A 74 7.86 -24.81 -16.94
N LEU A 75 6.91 -24.34 -16.14
CA LEU A 75 6.61 -22.93 -15.89
C LEU A 75 7.13 -22.44 -14.54
N ALA A 76 7.09 -23.30 -13.52
CA ALA A 76 7.57 -22.96 -12.19
C ALA A 76 7.91 -24.20 -11.36
N TYR A 77 8.85 -24.03 -10.43
CA TYR A 77 9.26 -25.06 -9.48
C TYR A 77 8.96 -24.63 -8.03
N MET A 78 8.65 -25.59 -7.17
CA MET A 78 8.44 -25.39 -5.74
C MET A 78 9.18 -26.49 -4.97
N SER A 79 9.93 -26.07 -3.96
CA SER A 79 10.55 -26.95 -2.97
C SER A 79 10.39 -26.29 -1.60
N LYS A 80 9.89 -27.01 -0.60
CA LYS A 80 9.68 -26.49 0.75
C LYS A 80 10.03 -27.53 1.81
N LYS A 81 10.84 -27.14 2.80
CA LYS A 81 11.19 -28.01 3.94
C LYS A 81 9.99 -28.19 4.87
N LEU A 82 9.73 -29.43 5.28
CA LEU A 82 8.69 -29.72 6.27
C LEU A 82 9.19 -29.38 7.68
N THR A 83 8.31 -28.84 8.52
CA THR A 83 8.61 -28.62 9.94
C THR A 83 8.74 -29.95 10.70
N LYS A 84 9.40 -29.94 11.87
CA LYS A 84 9.56 -31.13 12.73
C LYS A 84 8.25 -31.84 13.10
N THR A 85 7.13 -31.12 13.08
CA THR A 85 5.79 -31.68 13.32
C THR A 85 5.21 -32.30 12.04
N GLN A 86 5.46 -31.66 10.89
CA GLN A 86 5.00 -32.11 9.58
C GLN A 86 5.72 -33.36 9.07
N THR A 87 7.01 -33.49 9.38
CA THR A 87 7.78 -34.71 9.05
C THR A 87 7.22 -35.97 9.72
N LYS A 88 6.43 -35.81 10.79
CA LYS A 88 5.76 -36.91 11.52
C LYS A 88 4.35 -37.23 11.00
N TRP A 89 3.84 -36.48 10.03
CA TRP A 89 2.52 -36.75 9.46
C TRP A 89 2.54 -38.05 8.65
N ALA A 90 1.36 -38.66 8.48
CA ALA A 90 1.24 -39.83 7.61
C ALA A 90 1.58 -39.43 6.16
N THR A 91 2.13 -40.35 5.38
CA THR A 91 2.56 -40.10 3.98
C THR A 91 1.44 -39.47 3.16
N ILE A 92 0.20 -39.97 3.27
CA ILE A 92 -0.96 -39.40 2.57
C ILE A 92 -1.24 -37.93 2.94
N GLU A 93 -0.94 -37.52 4.18
CA GLU A 93 -1.10 -36.13 4.61
C GLU A 93 0.03 -35.25 4.09
N GLN A 94 1.25 -35.77 3.99
CA GLN A 94 2.39 -35.05 3.40
C GLN A 94 2.17 -34.83 1.90
N GLU A 95 1.73 -35.86 1.19
CA GLU A 95 1.37 -35.78 -0.24
C GLU A 95 0.22 -34.81 -0.48
N CYS A 96 -0.85 -34.90 0.32
CA CYS A 96 -1.97 -33.96 0.22
C CYS A 96 -1.53 -32.52 0.54
N TYR A 97 -0.62 -32.33 1.49
CA TYR A 97 -0.07 -31.02 1.82
C TYR A 97 0.77 -30.44 0.67
N ALA A 98 1.55 -31.27 -0.04
CA ALA A 98 2.28 -30.86 -1.22
C ALA A 98 1.36 -30.26 -2.30
N ILE A 99 0.22 -30.92 -2.54
CA ILE A 99 -0.81 -30.44 -3.48
C ILE A 99 -1.37 -29.09 -3.04
N VAL A 100 -1.79 -28.97 -1.78
CA VAL A 100 -2.39 -27.74 -1.26
C VAL A 100 -1.44 -26.57 -1.37
N GLN A 101 -0.18 -26.75 -0.96
CA GLN A 101 0.84 -25.71 -1.04
C GLN A 101 1.14 -25.31 -2.49
N ALA A 102 1.20 -26.27 -3.41
CA ALA A 102 1.43 -25.99 -4.81
C ALA A 102 0.27 -25.21 -5.45
N VAL A 103 -0.97 -25.61 -5.16
CA VAL A 103 -2.17 -24.94 -5.67
C VAL A 103 -2.31 -23.53 -5.09
N GLU A 104 -2.03 -23.33 -3.81
CA GLU A 104 -2.01 -22.00 -3.18
C GLU A 104 -0.94 -21.10 -3.79
N LYS A 105 0.28 -21.61 -3.97
CA LYS A 105 1.40 -20.85 -4.55
C LYS A 105 1.10 -20.39 -5.98
N TRP A 106 0.40 -21.22 -6.74
CA TRP A 106 0.09 -20.98 -8.15
C TRP A 106 -1.40 -20.69 -8.40
N ASP A 107 -2.10 -20.17 -7.38
CA ASP A 107 -3.52 -19.80 -7.46
C ASP A 107 -3.83 -18.92 -8.67
N LYS A 108 -2.98 -17.92 -8.92
CA LYS A 108 -3.09 -17.00 -10.06
C LYS A 108 -3.09 -17.68 -11.43
N TYR A 109 -2.49 -18.88 -11.56
CA TYR A 109 -2.45 -19.64 -12.81
C TYR A 109 -3.57 -20.69 -12.87
N LEU A 110 -3.89 -21.30 -11.73
CA LEU A 110 -4.79 -22.46 -11.69
C LEU A 110 -6.25 -22.08 -11.47
N ARG A 111 -6.54 -20.90 -10.90
CA ARG A 111 -7.91 -20.47 -10.61
C ARG A 111 -8.65 -20.16 -11.91
N GLY A 112 -9.77 -20.86 -12.12
CA GLY A 112 -10.61 -20.71 -13.32
C GLY A 112 -10.19 -21.56 -14.52
N HIS A 113 -9.01 -22.18 -14.50
CA HIS A 113 -8.53 -23.09 -15.55
C HIS A 113 -8.74 -24.56 -15.17
N GLU A 114 -8.91 -25.42 -16.16
CA GLU A 114 -8.88 -26.87 -15.95
C GLU A 114 -7.43 -27.36 -16.03
N PHE A 115 -6.97 -28.10 -15.01
CA PHE A 115 -5.62 -28.64 -14.99
C PHE A 115 -5.56 -30.11 -14.59
N THR A 116 -4.47 -30.79 -14.97
CA THR A 116 -4.21 -32.18 -14.57
C THR A 116 -3.23 -32.22 -13.41
N LEU A 117 -3.62 -32.81 -12.29
CA LEU A 117 -2.75 -33.06 -11.16
C LEU A 117 -2.16 -34.47 -11.28
N GLU A 118 -0.84 -34.58 -11.37
CA GLU A 118 -0.11 -35.83 -11.42
C GLU A 118 0.64 -36.08 -10.10
N THR A 119 0.38 -37.23 -9.49
CA THR A 119 1.01 -37.70 -8.24
C THR A 119 1.34 -39.18 -8.37
N ASP A 120 2.36 -39.65 -7.69
CA ASP A 120 2.71 -41.08 -7.59
C ASP A 120 2.06 -41.77 -6.37
N HIS A 121 1.18 -41.07 -5.65
CA HIS A 121 0.43 -41.63 -4.54
C HIS A 121 -1.00 -42.00 -4.95
N GLU A 122 -1.23 -43.28 -5.25
CA GLU A 122 -2.51 -43.84 -5.69
C GLU A 122 -3.73 -43.50 -4.80
N PRO A 123 -3.63 -43.44 -3.46
CA PRO A 123 -4.74 -43.04 -2.60
C PRO A 123 -5.33 -41.65 -2.90
N LEU A 124 -4.56 -40.76 -3.53
CA LEU A 124 -5.01 -39.41 -3.91
C LEU A 124 -5.75 -39.38 -5.25
N VAL A 125 -5.77 -40.47 -6.02
CA VAL A 125 -6.61 -40.55 -7.24
C VAL A 125 -8.08 -40.45 -6.90
N ASN A 126 -8.47 -41.08 -5.79
CA ASN A 126 -9.84 -41.06 -5.28
C ASN A 126 -10.13 -39.87 -4.35
N PHE A 127 -9.31 -38.81 -4.40
CA PHE A 127 -9.45 -37.63 -3.54
C PHE A 127 -10.83 -36.94 -3.64
N SER A 128 -11.58 -37.20 -4.72
CA SER A 128 -12.96 -36.73 -4.89
C SER A 128 -14.02 -37.57 -4.15
N ASN A 129 -13.72 -38.83 -3.80
CA ASN A 129 -14.66 -39.74 -3.14
C ASN A 129 -14.56 -39.66 -1.60
N LYS A 130 -15.72 -39.67 -0.93
CA LYS A 130 -15.88 -39.35 0.51
C LYS A 130 -15.30 -40.37 1.49
N GLU A 131 -15.01 -41.60 1.08
CA GLU A 131 -14.96 -42.72 2.03
C GLU A 131 -13.63 -42.93 2.78
N GLN A 132 -12.52 -42.27 2.42
CA GLN A 132 -11.19 -42.69 2.92
C GLN A 132 -10.18 -41.56 3.20
N LEU A 133 -10.59 -40.37 3.66
CA LEU A 133 -9.65 -39.31 3.99
C LEU A 133 -9.63 -38.98 5.49
N ASN A 134 -8.43 -38.87 6.06
CA ASN A 134 -8.22 -38.31 7.39
C ASN A 134 -8.87 -36.92 7.49
N LYS A 135 -9.32 -36.53 8.70
CA LYS A 135 -9.98 -35.22 8.96
C LYS A 135 -9.20 -34.02 8.41
N ARG A 136 -7.87 -34.10 8.37
CA ARG A 136 -6.99 -33.05 7.81
C ARG A 136 -7.10 -32.98 6.28
N CYS A 137 -6.97 -34.11 5.60
CA CYS A 137 -7.13 -34.20 4.15
C CYS A 137 -8.54 -33.78 3.70
N GLU A 138 -9.57 -34.06 4.50
CA GLU A 138 -10.94 -33.60 4.20
C GLU A 138 -11.06 -32.07 4.21
N ARG A 139 -10.44 -31.39 5.18
CA ARG A 139 -10.42 -29.92 5.23
C ARG A 139 -9.71 -29.33 4.00
N TRP A 140 -8.60 -29.94 3.60
CA TRP A 140 -7.87 -29.54 2.40
C TRP A 140 -8.62 -29.85 1.11
N ARG A 141 -9.37 -30.95 1.06
CA ARG A 141 -10.27 -31.27 -0.06
C ARG A 141 -11.33 -30.20 -0.25
N LEU A 142 -11.95 -29.70 0.83
CA LEU A 142 -12.90 -28.59 0.75
C LEU A 142 -12.25 -27.32 0.21
N LYS A 143 -10.99 -27.04 0.58
CA LYS A 143 -10.24 -25.90 0.04
C LYS A 143 -9.91 -26.07 -1.45
N LEU A 144 -9.55 -27.28 -1.86
CA LEU A 144 -9.26 -27.59 -3.26
C LEU A 144 -10.51 -27.68 -4.13
N ALA A 145 -11.71 -27.78 -3.55
CA ALA A 145 -12.97 -27.86 -4.29
C ALA A 145 -13.30 -26.58 -5.09
N GLU A 146 -12.64 -25.46 -4.81
CA GLU A 146 -12.75 -24.22 -5.59
C GLU A 146 -12.11 -24.35 -6.98
N TYR A 147 -11.23 -25.33 -7.19
CA TYR A 147 -10.46 -25.52 -8.41
C TYR A 147 -11.03 -26.66 -9.27
N ARG A 148 -10.82 -26.57 -10.58
CA ARG A 148 -11.27 -27.58 -11.55
C ARG A 148 -10.06 -28.40 -12.00
N PHE A 149 -9.87 -29.58 -11.42
CA PHE A 149 -8.75 -30.44 -11.80
C PHE A 149 -9.10 -31.93 -11.82
N LYS A 150 -8.30 -32.69 -12.57
CA LYS A 150 -8.36 -34.15 -12.64
C LYS A 150 -7.08 -34.73 -12.03
N VAL A 151 -7.22 -35.67 -11.11
CA VAL A 151 -6.07 -36.37 -10.51
C VAL A 151 -5.72 -37.58 -11.36
N LYS A 152 -4.44 -37.73 -11.69
CA LYS A 152 -3.89 -38.84 -12.46
C LYS A 152 -2.69 -39.43 -11.73
N HIS A 153 -2.74 -40.73 -11.48
CA HIS A 153 -1.59 -41.43 -10.93
C HIS A 153 -0.51 -41.64 -12.00
N ILE A 154 0.73 -41.31 -11.68
CA ILE A 154 1.92 -41.57 -12.50
C ILE A 154 2.88 -42.49 -11.77
N GLN A 155 3.63 -43.31 -12.49
CA GLN A 155 4.69 -44.12 -11.87
C GLN A 155 5.78 -43.19 -11.31
N GLY A 156 6.25 -43.42 -10.09
CA GLY A 156 7.28 -42.57 -9.45
C GLY A 156 8.54 -42.32 -10.30
N LYS A 157 8.95 -43.28 -11.14
CA LYS A 157 10.07 -43.11 -12.11
C LYS A 157 9.85 -42.03 -13.18
N LYS A 158 8.61 -41.56 -13.36
CA LYS A 158 8.24 -40.46 -14.26
C LYS A 158 8.11 -39.14 -13.50
N ASN A 159 7.97 -39.17 -12.17
CA ASN A 159 7.85 -37.98 -11.31
C ASN A 159 9.23 -37.46 -10.83
N ASN A 160 10.26 -37.59 -11.66
CA ASN A 160 11.64 -37.36 -11.22
C ASN A 160 11.86 -35.93 -10.72
N ILE A 161 11.24 -34.94 -11.36
CA ILE A 161 11.49 -33.52 -11.03
C ILE A 161 10.89 -33.17 -9.67
N ALA A 162 9.65 -33.57 -9.39
CA ALA A 162 9.04 -33.30 -8.08
C ALA A 162 9.72 -34.11 -6.96
N ASP A 163 10.12 -35.36 -7.22
CA ASP A 163 10.89 -36.20 -6.29
C ASP A 163 12.27 -35.60 -5.95
N TYR A 164 12.99 -35.02 -6.93
CA TYR A 164 14.24 -34.31 -6.64
C TYR A 164 14.01 -33.08 -5.75
N LEU A 165 12.96 -32.31 -6.02
CA LEU A 165 12.62 -31.10 -5.25
C LEU A 165 12.16 -31.41 -3.83
N SER A 166 11.47 -32.53 -3.61
CA SER A 166 11.01 -32.95 -2.29
C SER A 166 12.16 -33.48 -1.42
N ARG A 167 13.19 -34.10 -2.02
CA ARG A 167 14.36 -34.69 -1.33
C ARG A 167 15.52 -33.72 -1.06
N SER A 168 15.55 -32.58 -1.75
CA SER A 168 16.55 -31.52 -1.51
C SER A 168 15.86 -30.19 -1.22
N PRO A 169 15.11 -30.08 -0.10
CA PRO A 169 14.41 -28.86 0.22
C PRO A 169 15.41 -27.75 0.58
N VAL A 170 15.33 -26.62 -0.12
CA VAL A 170 16.18 -25.43 0.14
C VAL A 170 15.97 -24.94 1.58
N GLU A 171 17.03 -24.87 2.38
CA GLU A 171 16.99 -24.59 3.84
C GLU A 171 16.62 -23.15 4.22
N ALA A 172 16.52 -22.25 3.27
CA ALA A 172 16.01 -20.91 3.48
C ALA A 172 15.22 -20.49 2.25
N ALA A 173 13.89 -20.60 2.32
CA ALA A 173 13.12 -19.51 1.76
C ALA A 173 13.45 -18.32 2.66
N GLU A 174 14.27 -17.40 2.17
CA GLU A 174 13.96 -15.99 2.43
C GLU A 174 12.46 -15.88 2.23
N GLU A 175 11.73 -15.44 3.26
CA GLU A 175 10.32 -15.09 3.13
C GLU A 175 10.21 -14.30 1.83
N ASP A 176 9.50 -14.83 0.84
CA ASP A 176 9.14 -14.08 -0.35
C ASP A 176 8.53 -12.78 0.19
N PRO A 177 9.06 -11.58 -0.12
CA PRO A 177 8.55 -10.33 0.45
C PRO A 177 7.05 -10.11 0.13
N ASP A 178 6.46 -10.91 -0.77
CA ASP A 178 5.03 -10.96 -1.06
C ASP A 178 4.21 -11.88 -0.11
N GLU A 179 4.80 -12.68 0.79
CA GLU A 179 4.10 -13.67 1.62
C GLU A 179 3.58 -13.14 2.97
N ARG A 180 3.54 -11.81 3.19
CA ARG A 180 2.82 -11.20 4.33
C ARG A 180 1.71 -10.27 3.89
N VAL A 181 0.60 -10.87 3.47
CA VAL A 181 -0.73 -10.28 3.71
C VAL A 181 -1.37 -11.08 4.83
N GLN A 182 -1.17 -10.64 6.07
CA GLN A 182 -2.07 -11.03 7.16
C GLN A 182 -3.44 -10.43 6.86
N TYR A 183 -4.36 -11.25 6.35
CA TYR A 183 -5.78 -10.95 6.48
C TYR A 183 -6.14 -11.12 7.96
N GLU A 184 -6.09 -10.01 8.71
CA GLU A 184 -6.86 -9.94 9.96
C GLU A 184 -8.33 -10.09 9.59
N SER A 185 -8.83 -11.30 9.83
CA SER A 185 -10.25 -11.61 9.76
C SER A 185 -10.93 -10.81 10.87
N THR A 186 -11.44 -9.63 10.55
CA THR A 186 -12.38 -8.94 11.41
C THR A 186 -13.66 -9.75 11.37
N SER A 187 -13.80 -10.64 12.36
CA SER A 187 -15.05 -11.25 12.74
C SER A 187 -16.10 -10.16 12.93
N THR A 188 -16.97 -9.96 11.94
CA THR A 188 -18.25 -9.28 12.14
C THR A 188 -19.09 -10.18 13.02
N GLN A 189 -19.10 -9.91 14.32
CA GLN A 189 -20.17 -10.37 15.19
C GLN A 189 -21.44 -9.67 14.71
N THR A 190 -22.26 -10.41 13.98
CA THR A 190 -23.69 -10.15 13.86
C THR A 190 -24.31 -10.38 15.22
N ASP A 191 -24.55 -9.31 15.97
CA ASP A 191 -25.62 -9.32 16.96
C ASP A 191 -26.83 -8.59 16.41
N SER A 192 -27.93 -9.34 16.44
CA SER A 192 -29.21 -9.00 15.87
C SER A 192 -30.00 -8.19 16.89
N SER A 193 -30.60 -7.07 16.49
CA SER A 193 -31.87 -6.64 17.07
C SER A 193 -32.69 -5.82 16.08
N LEU A 194 -33.90 -6.30 15.84
CA LEU A 194 -34.91 -5.75 14.94
C LEU A 194 -35.46 -4.40 15.44
N SER A 195 -35.80 -3.49 14.52
CA SER A 195 -37.05 -2.72 14.58
C SER A 195 -37.49 -2.19 13.20
N THR A 196 -38.35 -2.99 12.57
CA THR A 196 -39.63 -2.68 11.90
C THR A 196 -39.93 -1.24 11.41
N SER A 197 -40.10 -1.12 10.08
CA SER A 197 -41.08 -0.32 9.32
C SER A 197 -40.97 1.22 9.23
N ASN A 198 -40.77 1.78 8.02
CA ASN A 198 -41.86 2.12 7.08
C ASN A 198 -41.37 2.85 5.80
N ASN A 199 -42.10 2.61 4.72
CA ASN A 199 -41.95 3.09 3.33
C ASN A 199 -41.70 4.59 3.12
N LYS A 200 -40.89 4.93 2.09
CA LYS A 200 -41.39 5.53 0.82
C LYS A 200 -40.27 5.80 -0.19
N LEU A 201 -40.45 5.22 -1.38
CA LEU A 201 -39.77 5.58 -2.63
C LEU A 201 -40.09 7.01 -3.04
N ILE A 202 -39.09 7.75 -3.52
CA ILE A 202 -39.25 8.92 -4.39
C ILE A 202 -38.23 8.78 -5.53
N PRO A 203 -38.65 8.79 -6.82
CA PRO A 203 -37.73 8.82 -7.95
C PRO A 203 -37.37 10.28 -8.26
N LEU A 204 -36.09 10.57 -8.52
CA LEU A 204 -35.67 11.89 -8.99
C LEU A 204 -35.10 11.81 -10.41
N THR A 205 -36.02 12.18 -11.30
CA THR A 205 -35.94 12.86 -12.60
C THR A 205 -34.56 13.18 -13.19
N ILE A 206 -34.36 12.65 -14.39
CA ILE A 206 -33.31 13.00 -15.36
C ILE A 206 -33.56 14.42 -15.87
N ILE A 207 -32.55 15.30 -15.79
CA ILE A 207 -32.51 16.55 -16.57
C ILE A 207 -31.21 16.58 -17.38
N ALA A 208 -31.40 16.88 -18.67
CA ALA A 208 -30.46 16.84 -19.78
C ALA A 208 -29.28 17.83 -19.67
N PRO A 209 -28.19 17.58 -20.42
CA PRO A 209 -26.97 18.40 -20.40
C PRO A 209 -27.12 19.72 -21.17
N VAL A 210 -26.58 20.81 -20.62
CA VAL A 210 -26.40 22.08 -21.33
C VAL A 210 -25.01 22.11 -21.94
N THR A 211 -24.95 22.01 -23.26
CA THR A 211 -23.78 22.31 -24.09
C THR A 211 -23.59 23.83 -24.24
N ARG A 212 -22.35 24.31 -24.20
CA ARG A 212 -21.97 25.60 -24.78
C ARG A 212 -20.79 25.43 -25.72
N ALA A 213 -21.01 25.89 -26.95
CA ALA A 213 -20.14 25.85 -28.10
C ALA A 213 -19.12 27.01 -28.11
N ALA A 214 -18.18 26.86 -29.05
CA ALA A 214 -16.96 27.62 -29.30
C ALA A 214 -17.10 29.13 -29.59
N ALA A 215 -16.02 29.87 -29.31
CA ALA A 215 -15.54 31.02 -30.10
C ALA A 215 -14.02 31.17 -29.84
N LYS A 216 -13.14 30.78 -30.78
CA LYS A 216 -12.61 31.51 -31.97
C LYS A 216 -11.25 32.19 -31.67
N GLN A 217 -10.21 31.71 -32.35
CA GLN A 217 -8.85 32.27 -32.49
C GLN A 217 -8.91 33.56 -33.36
N GLN A 218 -8.01 34.56 -33.34
CA GLN A 218 -6.56 34.64 -33.62
C GLN A 218 -6.11 36.15 -33.41
N PRO A 219 -4.94 36.66 -33.89
CA PRO A 219 -3.53 36.50 -33.45
C PRO A 219 -2.75 37.86 -33.30
N MET A 220 -1.41 37.81 -33.13
CA MET A 220 -0.37 38.88 -33.32
C MET A 220 -0.15 39.81 -32.09
N THR A 221 1.04 40.28 -31.67
CA THR A 221 2.42 40.40 -32.21
C THR A 221 3.42 40.75 -31.10
N THR A 222 4.71 40.58 -31.41
CA THR A 222 5.99 40.89 -30.74
C THR A 222 6.13 42.21 -29.95
N ALA A 223 6.80 42.17 -28.78
CA ALA A 223 7.96 43.03 -28.39
C ALA A 223 8.33 42.90 -26.89
N SER A 224 9.62 42.74 -26.59
CA SER A 224 10.28 43.23 -25.34
C SER A 224 10.75 44.68 -25.60
N PRO A 225 11.07 45.59 -24.62
CA PRO A 225 11.84 45.33 -23.39
C PRO A 225 11.61 46.26 -22.15
N THR A 226 12.41 46.03 -21.09
CA THR A 226 12.96 47.00 -20.09
C THR A 226 12.14 47.58 -18.92
N SER A 227 12.69 47.31 -17.71
CA SER A 227 12.75 48.06 -16.43
C SER A 227 12.14 49.47 -16.32
N THR A 228 11.43 49.76 -15.22
CA THR A 228 11.69 50.93 -14.34
C THR A 228 10.86 50.91 -13.04
N ASN A 229 11.48 51.45 -11.98
CA ASN A 229 10.99 51.66 -10.62
C ASN A 229 9.78 52.61 -10.50
N GLY A 230 8.97 52.46 -9.43
CA GLY A 230 8.06 53.53 -8.99
C GLY A 230 7.17 53.17 -7.78
N LYS A 231 7.42 53.84 -6.64
CA LYS A 231 6.63 53.90 -5.38
C LYS A 231 5.17 54.31 -5.59
N THR A 232 4.27 53.89 -4.67
CA THR A 232 3.25 54.74 -3.95
C THR A 232 2.39 53.86 -3.03
N THR A 233 2.51 53.96 -1.70
CA THR A 233 1.71 54.74 -0.70
C THR A 233 0.59 53.96 -0.02
N GLU A 234 0.66 54.02 1.32
CA GLU A 234 -0.29 53.58 2.35
C GLU A 234 -1.67 54.21 2.21
N LEU A 235 -2.72 53.53 2.73
CA LEU A 235 -3.76 54.16 3.54
C LEU A 235 -4.38 53.11 4.50
N ILE A 236 -4.00 53.17 5.78
CA ILE A 236 -4.70 52.54 6.92
C ILE A 236 -5.43 53.67 7.66
N PRO A 237 -6.73 53.58 7.96
CA PRO A 237 -7.36 54.43 8.97
C PRO A 237 -7.38 53.72 10.33
N GLN A 238 -6.69 54.31 11.31
CA GLN A 238 -6.84 54.01 12.73
C GLN A 238 -8.08 54.74 13.29
N GLY A 239 -8.94 54.01 13.99
CA GLY A 239 -10.02 54.54 14.83
C GLY A 239 -9.74 54.25 16.30
N LYS A 240 -9.82 55.31 17.12
CA LYS A 240 -9.41 55.43 18.53
C LYS A 240 -10.19 54.53 19.50
N GLY A 241 -9.49 54.09 20.54
CA GLY A 241 -10.02 53.36 21.67
C GLY A 241 -10.86 54.20 22.64
N VAL A 242 -11.75 53.49 23.34
CA VAL A 242 -12.35 53.94 24.60
C VAL A 242 -12.05 52.86 25.64
N MET A 243 -11.39 53.26 26.72
CA MET A 243 -11.10 52.41 27.87
C MET A 243 -12.37 52.19 28.69
N ASN A 244 -12.56 50.98 29.21
CA ASN A 244 -13.27 50.77 30.47
C ASN A 244 -12.52 49.74 31.31
N LYS A 245 -12.47 50.01 32.62
CA LYS A 245 -11.65 49.37 33.65
C LYS A 245 -12.20 48.01 34.07
N ASP A 246 -11.29 47.09 34.36
CA ASP A 246 -11.52 45.81 35.04
C ASP A 246 -12.16 45.97 36.43
N PRO A 247 -12.81 44.90 36.91
CA PRO A 247 -12.30 44.26 38.13
C PRO A 247 -11.97 42.78 37.94
N THR A 248 -10.80 42.44 38.47
CA THR A 248 -10.12 41.17 38.71
C THR A 248 -10.99 39.95 39.07
N VAL A 249 -10.59 38.73 38.64
CA VAL A 249 -9.91 37.66 39.43
C VAL A 249 -9.59 36.42 38.54
N ASP A 250 -8.41 35.83 38.74
CA ASP A 250 -7.87 34.52 38.29
C ASP A 250 -7.32 34.30 36.85
N GLY A 251 -6.01 34.56 36.71
CA GLY A 251 -5.03 33.46 36.64
C GLY A 251 -4.72 32.74 35.31
N ASP A 252 -5.26 33.17 34.16
CA ASP A 252 -4.80 32.72 32.83
C ASP A 252 -4.93 33.89 31.84
N PRO A 253 -3.82 34.50 31.36
CA PRO A 253 -3.87 35.69 30.51
C PRO A 253 -4.54 35.45 29.13
N ASN A 254 -4.87 34.19 28.78
CA ASN A 254 -5.62 33.83 27.58
C ASN A 254 -7.08 33.42 27.83
N ARG A 255 -7.59 33.59 29.06
CA ARG A 255 -8.99 33.26 29.40
C ARG A 255 -9.93 34.36 28.89
N ILE A 256 -10.25 34.31 27.60
CA ILE A 256 -11.39 35.05 27.05
C ILE A 256 -12.65 34.31 27.50
N ILE A 257 -13.36 34.87 28.48
CA ILE A 257 -14.68 34.37 28.87
C ILE A 257 -15.67 34.97 27.86
N PRO A 258 -16.36 34.17 27.03
CA PRO A 258 -17.22 34.69 25.96
C PRO A 258 -18.50 35.37 26.46
N PHE A 259 -18.81 35.21 27.75
CA PHE A 259 -20.07 35.60 28.38
C PHE A 259 -19.88 35.76 29.88
N ASP A 260 -20.70 36.58 30.52
CA ASP A 260 -20.79 36.62 31.97
C ASP A 260 -21.55 35.39 32.49
N MET A 261 -21.19 34.87 33.66
CA MET A 261 -21.89 33.75 34.30
C MET A 261 -23.37 34.09 34.54
N GLU A 262 -23.70 35.37 34.73
CA GLU A 262 -25.08 35.87 34.84
C GLU A 262 -25.87 35.72 33.53
N ASP A 263 -25.23 35.90 32.37
CA ASP A 263 -25.87 35.71 31.07
C ASP A 263 -26.13 34.23 30.78
N LEU A 264 -25.19 33.36 31.15
CA LEU A 264 -25.39 31.91 31.07
C LEU A 264 -26.53 31.45 31.98
N ARG A 265 -26.66 32.03 33.18
CA ARG A 265 -27.76 31.72 34.10
C ARG A 265 -29.11 32.04 33.46
N LYS A 266 -29.26 33.22 32.87
CA LYS A 266 -30.49 33.63 32.17
C LYS A 266 -30.81 32.73 30.97
N GLU A 267 -29.82 32.37 30.16
CA GLU A 267 -30.05 31.43 29.04
C GLU A 267 -30.45 30.03 29.55
N GLN A 268 -29.89 29.58 30.67
CA GLN A 268 -30.27 28.31 31.31
C GLN A 268 -31.67 28.34 31.93
N GLU A 269 -32.15 29.50 32.37
CA GLU A 269 -33.52 29.69 32.86
C GLU A 269 -34.55 29.53 31.74
N GLY A 270 -34.26 30.07 30.56
CA GLY A 270 -35.12 29.96 29.38
C GLY A 270 -35.11 28.60 28.67
N ASP A 271 -34.11 27.75 28.91
CA ASP A 271 -33.94 26.48 28.18
C ASP A 271 -34.74 25.32 28.80
N ALA A 272 -35.66 24.75 28.01
CA ALA A 272 -36.54 23.67 28.45
C ALA A 272 -35.80 22.38 28.84
N MET A 273 -34.65 22.10 28.21
CA MET A 273 -33.83 20.91 28.51
C MET A 273 -33.11 21.08 29.85
N VAL A 274 -32.53 22.25 30.09
CA VAL A 274 -31.88 22.59 31.35
C VAL A 274 -32.87 22.56 32.50
N GLN A 275 -34.06 23.16 32.33
CA GLN A 275 -35.12 23.13 33.35
C GLN A 275 -35.57 21.70 33.69
N ARG A 276 -35.68 20.82 32.68
CA ARG A 276 -36.01 19.40 32.89
C ARG A 276 -34.93 18.67 33.69
N ILE A 277 -33.65 18.98 33.44
CA ILE A 277 -32.52 18.41 34.17
C ILE A 277 -32.47 18.96 35.60
N LYS A 278 -32.65 20.27 35.81
CA LYS A 278 -32.71 20.90 37.14
C LYS A 278 -33.82 20.28 38.00
N LYS A 279 -35.03 20.07 37.46
CA LYS A 279 -36.16 19.42 38.16
C LYS A 279 -35.88 17.96 38.57
N ASN A 280 -35.01 17.25 37.85
CA ASN A 280 -34.70 15.83 38.08
C ASN A 280 -33.23 15.59 38.44
N ILE A 281 -32.56 16.53 39.11
CA ILE A 281 -31.11 16.47 39.35
C ILE A 281 -30.68 15.20 40.08
N LYS A 282 -31.50 14.68 41.01
CA LYS A 282 -31.24 13.42 41.74
C LYS A 282 -31.12 12.19 40.84
N LYS A 283 -31.80 12.19 39.67
CA LYS A 283 -31.73 11.09 38.68
C LYS A 283 -30.50 11.21 37.77
N HIS A 284 -30.00 12.43 37.56
CA HIS A 284 -28.87 12.68 36.68
C HIS A 284 -27.57 12.93 37.47
N LYS A 285 -26.96 11.84 37.98
CA LYS A 285 -25.71 11.85 38.77
C LYS A 285 -24.53 12.60 38.14
N GLN A 286 -24.61 12.82 36.83
CA GLN A 286 -23.59 13.41 35.98
C GLN A 286 -23.61 14.95 35.95
N TYR A 287 -24.62 15.59 36.52
CA TYR A 287 -24.73 17.05 36.61
C TYR A 287 -24.71 17.51 38.07
N ILE A 288 -24.25 18.75 38.30
CA ILE A 288 -24.28 19.46 39.59
C ILE A 288 -24.95 20.81 39.35
N LEU A 289 -25.63 21.32 40.36
CA LEU A 289 -26.09 22.70 40.40
C LEU A 289 -25.20 23.46 41.39
N GLU A 290 -24.41 24.42 40.89
CA GLU A 290 -23.58 25.34 41.70
C GLU A 290 -23.95 26.76 41.29
N ASP A 291 -24.18 27.65 42.27
CA ASP A 291 -24.56 29.05 42.05
C ASP A 291 -25.71 29.25 41.03
N GLU A 292 -26.73 28.39 41.13
CA GLU A 292 -27.91 28.32 40.23
C GLU A 292 -27.60 27.97 38.75
N VAL A 293 -26.34 27.71 38.42
CA VAL A 293 -25.88 27.27 37.10
C VAL A 293 -25.77 25.73 37.09
N LEU A 294 -26.18 25.12 35.99
CA LEU A 294 -26.03 23.69 35.75
C LEU A 294 -24.63 23.40 35.20
N LEU A 295 -23.87 22.55 35.89
CA LEU A 295 -22.55 22.07 35.48
C LEU A 295 -22.56 20.56 35.20
N LYS A 296 -21.65 20.12 34.34
CA LYS A 296 -21.36 18.72 34.03
C LYS A 296 -20.15 18.26 34.84
N LYS A 297 -20.29 17.18 35.60
CA LYS A 297 -19.17 16.54 36.30
C LYS A 297 -18.17 15.97 35.28
N GLN A 298 -16.91 16.32 35.46
CA GLN A 298 -15.77 15.66 34.80
C GLN A 298 -15.12 14.66 35.76
N ASN A 299 -14.09 13.94 35.30
CA ASN A 299 -13.34 13.00 36.14
C ASN A 299 -12.66 13.75 37.31
N SER A 300 -12.29 13.03 38.38
CA SER A 300 -11.76 13.60 39.64
C SER A 300 -10.55 14.55 39.48
N THR A 301 -9.90 14.58 38.32
CA THR A 301 -8.72 15.40 38.02
C THR A 301 -9.04 16.73 37.32
N HIS A 302 -10.29 16.95 36.89
CA HIS A 302 -10.69 18.16 36.17
C HIS A 302 -11.90 18.85 36.82
N PRO A 303 -11.96 20.19 36.82
CA PRO A 303 -13.09 20.92 37.36
C PRO A 303 -14.37 20.64 36.57
N SER A 304 -15.52 20.73 37.24
CA SER A 304 -16.83 20.67 36.57
C SER A 304 -16.95 21.79 35.55
N VAL A 305 -17.54 21.51 34.40
CA VAL A 305 -17.69 22.49 33.30
C VAL A 305 -19.14 22.94 33.14
N PRO A 306 -19.41 24.23 32.85
CA PRO A 306 -20.76 24.74 32.63
C PRO A 306 -21.47 24.04 31.46
N PHE A 307 -22.75 23.74 31.67
CA PHE A 307 -23.65 23.29 30.62
C PHE A 307 -24.11 24.49 29.78
N VAL A 308 -23.88 24.47 28.48
CA VAL A 308 -24.25 25.59 27.60
C VAL A 308 -25.54 25.26 26.83
N PRO A 309 -26.65 26.00 27.01
CA PRO A 309 -27.90 25.84 26.24
C PRO A 309 -27.74 26.13 24.76
N GLN A 310 -28.73 25.74 23.94
CA GLN A 310 -28.70 26.12 22.53
C GLN A 310 -29.03 27.60 22.40
N GLY A 311 -28.12 28.38 21.82
CA GLY A 311 -28.31 29.82 21.75
C GLY A 311 -27.06 30.57 21.32
N ARG A 312 -27.05 31.86 21.64
CA ARG A 312 -26.00 32.80 21.25
C ARG A 312 -24.66 32.40 21.88
N ILE A 313 -24.67 31.97 23.14
CA ILE A 313 -23.44 31.60 23.86
C ILE A 313 -22.68 30.47 23.15
N ARG A 314 -23.37 29.44 22.62
CA ARG A 314 -22.69 28.37 21.84
C ARG A 314 -22.02 28.91 20.59
N ALA A 315 -22.69 29.80 19.85
CA ALA A 315 -22.16 30.40 18.63
C ALA A 315 -20.90 31.23 18.93
N ASP A 316 -20.92 32.01 20.02
CA ASP A 316 -19.79 32.83 20.44
C ASP A 316 -18.59 31.95 20.87
N ILE A 317 -18.83 30.86 21.61
CA ILE A 317 -17.78 29.87 21.94
C ILE A 317 -17.16 29.30 20.65
N LEU A 318 -17.97 28.83 19.70
CA LEU A 318 -17.48 28.25 18.45
C LEU A 318 -16.62 29.25 17.66
N LYS A 319 -17.09 30.51 17.57
CA LYS A 319 -16.36 31.59 16.90
C LYS A 319 -15.02 31.89 17.59
N ILE A 320 -14.98 31.96 18.92
CA ILE A 320 -13.74 32.22 19.65
C ILE A 320 -12.74 31.08 19.47
N TYR A 321 -13.18 29.83 19.63
CA TYR A 321 -12.31 28.66 19.63
C TYR A 321 -12.01 28.08 18.23
N HIS A 322 -12.54 28.68 17.17
CA HIS A 322 -12.17 28.35 15.79
C HIS A 322 -11.72 29.57 14.99
N ASP A 323 -12.50 30.65 14.96
CA ASP A 323 -12.30 31.75 14.01
C ASP A 323 -11.26 32.78 14.49
N THR A 324 -11.06 32.92 15.80
CA THR A 324 -10.14 33.96 16.31
C THR A 324 -8.67 33.56 16.22
N PRO A 325 -7.75 34.47 15.86
CA PRO A 325 -6.32 34.15 15.75
C PRO A 325 -5.68 33.66 17.06
N ALA A 326 -6.10 34.19 18.22
CA ALA A 326 -5.47 33.89 19.50
C ALA A 326 -5.85 32.49 20.04
N ASN A 327 -7.13 32.15 20.04
CA ASN A 327 -7.62 30.91 20.66
C ASN A 327 -7.97 29.82 19.64
N GLY A 328 -8.49 30.22 18.47
CA GLY A 328 -9.02 29.31 17.47
C GLY A 328 -8.08 28.97 16.33
N ALA A 329 -7.36 29.95 15.79
CA ALA A 329 -6.38 29.84 14.68
C ALA A 329 -6.82 28.90 13.54
N HIS A 330 -8.12 28.79 13.28
CA HIS A 330 -8.71 27.83 12.34
C HIS A 330 -8.25 26.38 12.56
N PHE A 331 -8.04 25.97 13.82
CA PHE A 331 -7.63 24.61 14.15
C PHE A 331 -8.65 23.57 13.69
N GLY A 332 -8.14 22.37 13.38
CA GLY A 332 -8.94 21.22 12.98
C GLY A 332 -9.86 20.71 14.09
N ARG A 333 -10.81 19.86 13.69
CA ARG A 333 -11.93 19.40 14.54
C ARG A 333 -11.49 18.83 15.88
N GLU A 334 -10.47 17.99 15.89
CA GLU A 334 -9.98 17.31 17.10
C GLU A 334 -9.42 18.32 18.10
N LYS A 335 -8.62 19.27 17.63
CA LYS A 335 -7.96 20.28 18.48
C LYS A 335 -8.97 21.31 19.02
N THR A 336 -9.92 21.75 18.19
CA THR A 336 -11.00 22.64 18.64
C THR A 336 -11.93 21.94 19.64
N THR A 337 -12.27 20.68 19.40
CA THR A 337 -13.10 19.88 20.32
C THR A 337 -12.45 19.75 21.68
N ARG A 338 -11.15 19.42 21.74
CA ARG A 338 -10.41 19.31 23.00
C ARG A 338 -10.41 20.62 23.79
N LYS A 339 -10.09 21.75 23.13
CA LYS A 339 -10.06 23.07 23.79
C LYS A 339 -11.41 23.49 24.38
N ILE A 340 -12.51 23.17 23.69
CA ILE A 340 -13.85 23.51 24.17
C ILE A 340 -14.26 22.56 25.30
N GLN A 341 -13.99 21.26 25.18
CA GLN A 341 -14.33 20.23 26.19
C GLN A 341 -13.69 20.46 27.56
N GLU A 342 -12.50 21.07 27.59
CA GLU A 342 -11.82 21.44 28.84
C GLU A 342 -12.57 22.52 29.63
N ARG A 343 -13.49 23.27 29.01
CA ARG A 343 -14.10 24.48 29.61
C ARG A 343 -15.63 24.54 29.52
N TYR A 344 -16.24 23.83 28.57
CA TYR A 344 -17.68 23.88 28.32
C TYR A 344 -18.23 22.51 27.95
N TYR A 345 -19.53 22.31 28.15
CA TYR A 345 -20.20 21.09 27.73
C TYR A 345 -21.61 21.33 27.18
N TRP A 346 -21.95 20.64 26.10
CA TRP A 346 -23.32 20.39 25.68
C TRP A 346 -23.41 19.07 24.88
N PRO A 347 -24.59 18.43 24.78
CA PRO A 347 -24.71 17.07 24.24
C PRO A 347 -24.28 16.91 22.77
N THR A 348 -24.56 17.90 21.93
CA THR A 348 -24.29 17.87 20.47
C THR A 348 -22.96 18.51 20.08
N MET A 349 -22.10 18.85 21.04
CA MET A 349 -20.88 19.63 20.84
C MET A 349 -19.97 19.14 19.71
N THR A 350 -19.70 17.84 19.60
CA THR A 350 -18.86 17.31 18.52
C THR A 350 -19.49 17.50 17.14
N ALA A 351 -20.81 17.42 17.03
CA ALA A 351 -21.53 17.66 15.79
C ALA A 351 -21.58 19.15 15.45
N ASP A 352 -21.83 20.00 16.44
CA ASP A 352 -21.90 21.45 16.25
C ASP A 352 -20.53 22.03 15.85
N ILE A 353 -19.44 21.57 16.49
CA ILE A 353 -18.06 21.95 16.12
C ILE A 353 -17.74 21.50 14.70
N ARG A 354 -18.11 20.28 14.31
CA ARG A 354 -17.92 19.79 12.94
C ARG A 354 -18.62 20.70 11.94
N ASN A 355 -19.88 21.02 12.19
CA ASN A 355 -20.70 21.83 11.28
C ASN A 355 -20.17 23.26 11.18
N HIS A 356 -19.72 23.86 12.29
CA HIS A 356 -19.09 25.18 12.31
C HIS A 356 -17.81 25.22 11.46
N ILE A 357 -16.92 24.24 11.65
CA ILE A 357 -15.66 24.15 10.88
C ILE A 357 -15.93 23.89 9.40
N GLN A 358 -16.90 23.02 9.08
CA GLN A 358 -17.27 22.71 7.69
C GLN A 358 -17.89 23.91 6.97
N SER A 359 -18.59 24.79 7.68
CA SER A 359 -19.19 26.01 7.14
C SER A 359 -18.25 27.23 7.18
N CYS A 360 -17.07 27.11 7.77
CA CYS A 360 -16.10 28.19 7.84
C CYS A 360 -15.52 28.52 6.45
N LEU A 361 -15.81 29.72 5.93
CA LEU A 361 -15.34 30.17 4.61
C LEU A 361 -13.81 30.20 4.51
N SER A 362 -13.11 30.70 5.53
CA SER A 362 -11.64 30.74 5.56
C SER A 362 -11.03 29.34 5.48
N CYS A 363 -11.62 28.35 6.16
CA CYS A 363 -11.19 26.96 6.05
C CYS A 363 -11.56 26.35 4.70
N ALA A 364 -12.78 26.55 4.21
CA ALA A 364 -13.22 26.00 2.92
C ALA A 364 -12.41 26.55 1.74
N GLN A 365 -12.03 27.83 1.80
CA GLN A 365 -11.21 28.49 0.79
C GLN A 365 -9.75 28.07 0.84
N ASN A 366 -9.17 27.82 2.03
CA ASN A 366 -7.73 27.54 2.16
C ASN A 366 -7.40 26.05 2.31
N ASN A 367 -8.31 25.23 2.82
CA ASN A 367 -8.17 23.77 2.85
C ASN A 367 -8.70 23.17 1.55
N HIS A 368 -7.92 23.29 0.49
CA HIS A 368 -8.16 22.51 -0.71
C HIS A 368 -7.95 21.03 -0.39
N GLN A 369 -8.98 20.20 -0.63
CA GLN A 369 -8.77 18.75 -0.71
C GLN A 369 -7.77 18.49 -1.85
N ARG A 370 -6.51 18.18 -1.49
CA ARG A 370 -5.45 17.85 -2.47
C ARG A 370 -5.69 16.51 -3.18
N GLN A 371 -6.74 15.78 -2.82
CA GLN A 371 -7.10 14.48 -3.35
C GLN A 371 -8.48 14.58 -4.01
N LYS A 372 -8.52 14.61 -5.35
CA LYS A 372 -9.74 14.25 -6.09
C LYS A 372 -10.06 12.78 -5.77
N PRO A 373 -11.34 12.34 -5.80
CA PRO A 373 -11.65 10.92 -5.71
C PRO A 373 -10.82 10.19 -6.78
N PRO A 374 -10.08 9.12 -6.41
CA PRO A 374 -9.22 8.43 -7.36
C PRO A 374 -10.11 7.94 -8.52
N GLY A 375 -9.85 8.46 -9.72
CA GLY A 375 -10.44 7.88 -10.93
C GLY A 375 -10.08 6.40 -10.99
N LYS A 376 -10.89 5.59 -11.69
CA LYS A 376 -10.56 4.17 -11.92
C LYS A 376 -9.15 4.11 -12.50
N LEU A 377 -8.23 3.46 -11.79
CA LEU A 377 -6.86 3.21 -12.25
C LEU A 377 -6.98 2.53 -13.62
N LYS A 378 -6.44 3.17 -14.65
CA LYS A 378 -6.11 2.48 -15.90
C LYS A 378 -4.68 1.99 -15.72
N PRO A 379 -4.45 0.73 -15.32
CA PRO A 379 -3.10 0.19 -15.28
C PRO A 379 -2.48 0.31 -16.67
N ILE A 380 -1.22 0.72 -16.75
CA ILE A 380 -0.43 0.55 -17.96
C ILE A 380 -0.41 -0.97 -18.21
N PRO A 381 -0.81 -1.45 -19.41
CA PRO A 381 -0.69 -2.87 -19.71
C PRO A 381 0.77 -3.28 -19.48
N PRO A 382 1.02 -4.39 -18.75
CA PRO A 382 2.39 -4.85 -18.55
C PRO A 382 3.04 -5.05 -19.92
N PRO A 383 4.30 -4.63 -20.10
CA PRO A 383 4.98 -4.80 -21.36
C PRO A 383 5.22 -6.29 -21.66
N ASP A 384 5.27 -6.65 -22.94
CA ASP A 384 5.37 -8.05 -23.42
C ASP A 384 6.72 -8.74 -23.14
N GLY A 385 7.57 -8.14 -22.31
CA GLY A 385 8.87 -8.69 -21.94
C GLY A 385 9.66 -7.80 -20.99
N ILE A 386 10.68 -8.39 -20.36
CA ILE A 386 11.65 -7.65 -19.53
C ILE A 386 12.44 -6.69 -20.41
N TRP A 387 12.89 -5.57 -19.82
CA TRP A 387 13.71 -4.57 -20.51
C TRP A 387 13.02 -3.86 -21.68
N LYS A 388 11.70 -4.04 -21.82
CA LYS A 388 10.88 -3.37 -22.85
C LYS A 388 10.45 -1.99 -22.40
N LEU A 389 10.02 -1.83 -21.16
CA LEU A 389 9.58 -0.56 -20.60
C LEU A 389 10.26 -0.34 -19.24
N LEU A 390 11.13 0.65 -19.19
CA LEU A 390 11.81 1.07 -17.96
C LEU A 390 11.23 2.38 -17.47
N SER A 391 10.94 2.51 -16.18
CA SER A 391 10.54 3.74 -15.51
C SER A 391 11.77 4.36 -14.85
N MET A 392 12.01 5.67 -14.99
CA MET A 392 13.16 6.34 -14.37
C MET A 392 12.72 7.61 -13.63
N ASP A 393 13.37 7.89 -12.50
CA ASP A 393 13.04 9.02 -11.63
C ASP A 393 14.26 9.49 -10.82
N PHE A 394 14.18 10.74 -10.34
CA PHE A 394 15.13 11.29 -9.36
C PHE A 394 14.44 11.43 -8.01
N HIS A 395 15.07 10.89 -6.98
CA HIS A 395 14.64 11.07 -5.61
C HIS A 395 15.59 12.01 -4.85
N GLY A 396 15.04 13.03 -4.19
CA GLY A 396 15.78 13.97 -3.35
C GLY A 396 15.23 15.40 -3.41
N PRO A 397 15.93 16.38 -2.81
CA PRO A 397 17.22 16.25 -2.15
C PRO A 397 17.13 15.52 -0.80
N ILE A 398 18.04 14.56 -0.57
CA ILE A 398 18.16 13.80 0.68
C ILE A 398 19.12 14.54 1.62
N THR A 399 18.74 14.64 2.89
CA THR A 399 19.56 15.22 3.96
C THR A 399 19.78 14.21 5.09
N PRO A 400 21.00 14.11 5.66
CA PRO A 400 22.20 14.91 5.37
C PRO A 400 22.93 14.50 4.07
N THR A 401 23.63 15.46 3.45
CA THR A 401 24.48 15.21 2.28
C THR A 401 25.61 14.25 2.63
N THR A 402 25.95 13.31 1.74
CA THR A 402 27.08 12.39 1.98
C THR A 402 28.43 13.12 1.95
N ARG A 403 29.49 12.46 2.44
CA ARG A 403 30.88 13.00 2.36
C ARG A 403 31.34 13.29 0.93
N GLN A 404 30.77 12.60 -0.06
CA GLN A 404 31.06 12.78 -1.48
C GLN A 404 30.18 13.84 -2.15
N GLY A 405 29.28 14.49 -1.41
CA GLY A 405 28.38 15.52 -1.94
C GLY A 405 27.10 14.97 -2.58
N ASN A 406 26.82 13.66 -2.47
CA ASN A 406 25.61 13.09 -3.04
C ASN A 406 24.37 13.54 -2.27
N ARG A 407 23.37 14.03 -3.00
CA ARG A 407 22.12 14.58 -2.47
C ARG A 407 20.88 14.03 -3.16
N TYR A 408 21.06 13.30 -4.25
CA TYR A 408 19.96 12.72 -5.01
C TYR A 408 20.27 11.26 -5.28
N ILE A 409 19.22 10.49 -5.56
CA ILE A 409 19.32 9.12 -6.05
C ILE A 409 18.62 9.10 -7.40
N ILE A 410 19.34 8.72 -8.45
CA ILE A 410 18.72 8.37 -9.72
C ILE A 410 18.38 6.89 -9.68
N SER A 411 17.13 6.57 -9.96
CA SER A 411 16.63 5.19 -9.97
C SER A 411 15.98 4.88 -11.31
N LEU A 412 16.10 3.62 -11.72
CA LEU A 412 15.46 3.08 -12.90
C LEU A 412 14.89 1.70 -12.56
N THR A 413 13.64 1.45 -12.94
CA THR A 413 12.89 0.24 -12.61
C THR A 413 12.32 -0.40 -13.87
N ASP A 414 12.56 -1.69 -14.06
CA ASP A 414 11.88 -2.46 -15.08
C ASP A 414 10.41 -2.70 -14.69
N VAL A 415 9.49 -2.24 -15.54
CA VAL A 415 8.05 -2.24 -15.23
C VAL A 415 7.48 -3.65 -15.12
N LEU A 416 8.09 -4.67 -15.76
CA LEU A 416 7.64 -6.05 -15.68
C LEU A 416 8.21 -6.78 -14.46
N SER A 417 9.54 -6.97 -14.43
CA SER A 417 10.27 -7.74 -13.40
C SER A 417 10.39 -7.04 -12.05
N LYS A 418 10.12 -5.73 -11.99
CA LYS A 418 10.36 -4.86 -10.83
C LYS A 418 11.83 -4.73 -10.44
N PHE A 419 12.75 -5.18 -11.29
CA PHE A 419 14.18 -5.01 -11.05
C PHE A 419 14.54 -3.53 -11.02
N VAL A 420 15.31 -3.11 -10.00
CA VAL A 420 15.67 -1.70 -9.78
C VAL A 420 17.18 -1.51 -9.83
N ILE A 421 17.61 -0.49 -10.56
CA ILE A 421 18.96 0.05 -10.56
C ILE A 421 18.90 1.43 -9.92
N ALA A 422 19.67 1.66 -8.86
CA ALA A 422 19.73 2.95 -8.18
C ALA A 422 21.18 3.39 -7.99
N LYS A 423 21.44 4.69 -8.14
CA LYS A 423 22.76 5.30 -7.95
C LYS A 423 22.64 6.63 -7.22
N ALA A 424 23.45 6.83 -6.18
CA ALA A 424 23.56 8.11 -5.50
C ALA A 424 24.37 9.11 -6.35
N VAL A 425 23.85 10.31 -6.50
CA VAL A 425 24.39 11.37 -7.36
C VAL A 425 24.32 12.75 -6.69
N ILE A 426 25.14 13.68 -7.17
CA ILE A 426 25.33 15.03 -6.60
C ILE A 426 24.22 15.99 -7.06
N ASP A 427 23.78 15.85 -8.31
CA ASP A 427 22.78 16.68 -8.97
C ASP A 427 21.83 15.86 -9.85
N CYS A 428 20.76 16.51 -10.31
CA CYS A 428 19.83 15.93 -11.27
C CYS A 428 20.18 16.31 -12.71
N SER A 429 21.43 16.67 -13.06
CA SER A 429 21.72 17.21 -14.38
C SER A 429 21.49 16.18 -15.51
N ALA A 430 21.32 16.68 -16.73
CA ALA A 430 21.25 15.85 -17.93
C ALA A 430 22.55 15.04 -18.15
N ALA A 431 23.71 15.61 -17.80
CA ALA A 431 24.99 14.92 -17.89
C ALA A 431 25.04 13.72 -16.93
N THR A 432 24.59 13.90 -15.69
CA THR A 432 24.46 12.82 -14.70
C THR A 432 23.50 11.73 -15.18
N THR A 433 22.37 12.12 -15.77
CA THR A 433 21.38 11.18 -16.35
C THR A 433 22.00 10.33 -17.46
N VAL A 434 22.70 10.95 -18.40
CA VAL A 434 23.36 10.27 -19.52
C VAL A 434 24.49 9.35 -19.03
N ASP A 435 25.27 9.78 -18.03
CA ASP A 435 26.33 8.96 -17.42
C ASP A 435 25.76 7.69 -16.80
N PHE A 436 24.70 7.83 -16.00
CA PHE A 436 23.99 6.72 -15.38
C PHE A 436 23.41 5.76 -16.43
N LEU A 437 22.65 6.27 -17.39
CA LEU A 437 22.08 5.45 -18.46
C LEU A 437 23.15 4.71 -19.24
N THR A 438 24.26 5.36 -19.57
CA THR A 438 25.31 4.73 -20.37
C THR A 438 26.07 3.67 -19.56
N LYS A 439 26.62 4.05 -18.40
CA LYS A 439 27.56 3.20 -17.64
C LYS A 439 26.89 2.15 -16.79
N ASP A 440 25.75 2.48 -16.20
CA ASP A 440 25.10 1.63 -15.19
C ASP A 440 23.90 0.86 -15.76
N VAL A 441 23.36 1.29 -16.91
CA VAL A 441 22.21 0.64 -17.56
C VAL A 441 22.62 -0.03 -18.86
N ILE A 442 22.97 0.74 -19.90
CA ILE A 442 23.16 0.23 -21.26
C ILE A 442 24.39 -0.68 -21.37
N LEU A 443 25.55 -0.26 -20.83
CA LEU A 443 26.77 -1.07 -20.92
C LEU A 443 26.73 -2.36 -20.10
N ARG A 444 25.80 -2.48 -19.14
CA ARG A 444 25.69 -3.66 -18.27
C ARG A 444 24.57 -4.60 -18.69
N TYR A 445 23.42 -4.06 -19.06
CA TYR A 445 22.19 -4.82 -19.28
C TYR A 445 21.65 -4.69 -20.71
N GLY A 446 22.26 -3.85 -21.54
CA GLY A 446 21.84 -3.61 -22.92
C GLY A 446 20.82 -2.49 -23.07
N THR A 447 20.40 -2.24 -24.31
CA THR A 447 19.51 -1.13 -24.66
C THR A 447 18.04 -1.52 -24.50
N PRO A 448 17.24 -0.76 -23.72
CA PRO A 448 15.80 -1.00 -23.61
C PRO A 448 15.01 -0.55 -24.83
N THR A 449 13.78 -1.03 -24.99
CA THR A 449 12.90 -0.57 -26.08
C THR A 449 12.32 0.82 -25.78
N CYS A 450 11.82 1.02 -24.56
CA CYS A 450 11.19 2.26 -24.13
C CYS A 450 11.68 2.67 -22.73
N ILE A 451 11.89 3.96 -22.53
CA ILE A 451 12.11 4.56 -21.20
C ILE A 451 11.01 5.57 -20.94
N LEU A 452 10.35 5.45 -19.79
CA LEU A 452 9.33 6.34 -19.28
C LEU A 452 9.93 7.24 -18.20
N THR A 453 9.81 8.55 -18.38
CA THR A 453 10.22 9.54 -17.37
C THR A 453 9.10 10.56 -17.15
N ASP A 454 9.24 11.40 -16.13
CA ASP A 454 8.45 12.61 -16.04
C ASP A 454 8.87 13.66 -17.08
N ASN A 455 8.14 14.78 -17.12
CA ASN A 455 8.46 15.94 -17.97
C ASN A 455 9.57 16.82 -17.39
N GLY A 456 10.42 16.29 -16.51
CA GLY A 456 11.56 17.01 -15.95
C GLY A 456 12.52 17.52 -17.04
N THR A 457 13.05 18.74 -16.86
CA THR A 457 14.02 19.37 -17.78
C THR A 457 15.30 18.54 -17.93
N HIS A 458 15.60 17.71 -16.94
CA HIS A 458 16.74 16.82 -16.87
C HIS A 458 16.61 15.60 -17.80
N PHE A 459 15.39 15.15 -18.07
CA PHE A 459 15.10 14.04 -18.98
C PHE A 459 14.77 14.51 -20.39
N THR A 460 14.22 15.73 -20.54
CA THR A 460 13.84 16.34 -21.83
C THR A 460 14.98 17.09 -22.52
N SER A 461 16.19 17.06 -21.96
CA SER A 461 17.34 17.77 -22.52
C SER A 461 17.72 17.24 -23.91
N GLN A 462 18.29 18.12 -24.74
CA GLN A 462 18.81 17.72 -26.05
C GLN A 462 19.86 16.60 -25.95
N HIS A 463 20.64 16.57 -24.87
CA HIS A 463 21.67 15.56 -24.65
C HIS A 463 21.06 14.16 -24.45
N THR A 464 20.00 14.08 -23.64
CA THR A 464 19.27 12.83 -23.36
C THR A 464 18.52 12.34 -24.60
N ASN A 465 17.86 13.26 -25.32
CA ASN A 465 17.14 12.93 -26.56
C ASN A 465 18.07 12.44 -27.67
N ASN A 466 19.24 13.06 -27.83
CA ASN A 466 20.25 12.62 -28.79
C ASN A 466 20.77 11.21 -28.48
N LEU A 467 20.93 10.88 -27.19
CA LEU A 467 21.33 9.53 -26.76
C LEU A 467 20.24 8.51 -27.14
N PHE A 468 18.98 8.78 -26.80
CA PHE A 468 17.87 7.87 -27.11
C PHE A 468 17.68 7.65 -28.60
N GLN A 469 17.79 8.70 -29.42
CA GLN A 469 17.74 8.57 -30.88
C GLN A 469 18.87 7.67 -31.42
N LYS A 470 20.11 7.86 -30.95
CA LYS A 470 21.25 7.03 -31.39
C LYS A 470 21.11 5.57 -31.00
N LEU A 471 20.47 5.30 -29.87
CA LEU A 471 20.28 3.95 -29.35
C LEU A 471 18.99 3.28 -29.84
N GLY A 472 18.12 4.01 -30.55
CA GLY A 472 16.81 3.51 -30.94
C GLY A 472 15.83 3.31 -29.77
N VAL A 473 16.06 4.02 -28.66
CA VAL A 473 15.18 3.98 -27.47
C VAL A 473 14.02 4.93 -27.68
N THR A 474 12.79 4.47 -27.44
CA THR A 474 11.61 5.34 -27.44
C THR A 474 11.44 6.00 -26.08
N HIS A 475 11.54 7.32 -26.03
CA HIS A 475 11.33 8.08 -24.79
C HIS A 475 9.84 8.43 -24.64
N LEU A 476 9.23 7.93 -23.56
CA LEU A 476 7.86 8.20 -23.17
C LEU A 476 7.85 9.19 -22.00
N TYR A 477 6.87 10.10 -21.99
CA TYR A 477 6.69 11.07 -20.93
C TYR A 477 5.40 10.81 -20.16
N THR A 478 5.44 10.93 -18.84
CA THR A 478 4.22 11.01 -18.04
C THR A 478 3.53 12.37 -18.28
N THR A 479 2.21 12.38 -18.34
CA THR A 479 1.48 13.67 -18.36
C THR A 479 1.63 14.36 -17.02
N ALA A 480 1.77 15.68 -16.99
CA ALA A 480 2.07 16.50 -15.80
C ALA A 480 1.09 16.38 -14.60
N TYR A 481 0.01 15.60 -14.73
CA TYR A 481 -1.01 15.39 -13.70
C TYR A 481 -1.39 13.91 -13.46
N HIS A 482 -0.60 12.95 -13.97
CA HIS A 482 -0.79 11.51 -13.69
C HIS A 482 0.46 10.87 -13.04
N PRO A 483 0.69 11.09 -11.73
CA PRO A 483 1.74 10.40 -10.96
C PRO A 483 1.58 8.86 -10.99
N GLN A 484 0.36 8.37 -11.26
CA GLN A 484 0.05 6.96 -11.40
C GLN A 484 0.87 6.24 -12.49
N THR A 485 1.29 6.96 -13.53
CA THR A 485 2.09 6.40 -14.63
C THR A 485 3.51 6.06 -14.18
N ASN A 486 4.06 6.78 -13.19
CA ASN A 486 5.35 6.49 -12.56
C ASN A 486 5.20 5.81 -11.18
N GLY A 487 3.99 5.39 -10.79
CA GLY A 487 3.68 4.98 -9.43
C GLY A 487 4.41 3.72 -8.93
N GLN A 488 5.16 3.02 -9.80
CA GLN A 488 6.03 1.93 -9.39
C GLN A 488 7.36 2.44 -8.81
N ILE A 489 7.99 3.41 -9.47
CA ILE A 489 9.24 3.97 -8.97
C ILE A 489 9.00 4.89 -7.77
N GLU A 490 7.84 5.57 -7.71
CA GLU A 490 7.43 6.32 -6.51
C GLU A 490 7.27 5.40 -5.29
N ARG A 491 6.72 4.19 -5.48
CA ARG A 491 6.61 3.19 -4.41
C ARG A 491 7.97 2.64 -3.99
N PHE A 492 8.87 2.44 -4.95
CA PHE A 492 10.26 2.10 -4.64
C PHE A 492 10.93 3.20 -3.80
N ASN A 493 10.79 4.47 -4.21
CA ASN A 493 11.35 5.61 -3.48
C ASN A 493 10.84 5.65 -2.03
N ALA A 494 9.52 5.47 -1.80
CA ALA A 494 8.96 5.42 -0.45
C ALA A 494 9.50 4.26 0.39
N THR A 495 9.73 3.09 -0.22
CA THR A 495 10.32 1.93 0.46
C THR A 495 11.79 2.19 0.82
N MET A 496 12.53 2.77 -0.13
CA MET A 496 13.93 3.14 0.03
C MET A 496 14.12 4.14 1.18
N ASP A 497 13.28 5.18 1.27
CA ASP A 497 13.33 6.17 2.35
C ASP A 497 13.21 5.53 3.74
N GLY A 498 12.24 4.63 3.91
CA GLY A 498 12.05 3.90 5.16
C GLY A 498 13.27 3.05 5.55
N LYS A 499 13.91 2.41 4.57
CA LYS A 499 15.09 1.57 4.80
C LYS A 499 16.34 2.39 5.08
N ILE A 500 16.58 3.46 4.33
CA ILE A 500 17.71 4.38 4.57
C ILE A 500 17.59 4.99 5.97
N ALA A 501 16.39 5.46 6.35
CA ALA A 501 16.17 6.03 7.68
C ALA A 501 16.42 5.02 8.81
N ALA A 502 15.97 3.78 8.66
CA ALA A 502 16.21 2.72 9.64
C ALA A 502 17.71 2.43 9.81
N LEU A 503 18.44 2.24 8.72
CA LEU A 503 19.88 1.95 8.73
C LEU A 503 20.72 3.14 9.23
N CYS A 504 20.24 4.38 9.03
CA CYS A 504 20.89 5.57 9.58
C CYS A 504 20.71 5.70 11.10
N ASN A 505 19.64 5.16 11.68
CA ASN A 505 19.37 5.18 13.12
C ASN A 505 20.06 4.03 13.89
N GLU A 506 20.60 3.03 13.19
CA GLU A 506 21.40 1.93 13.78
C GLU A 506 22.87 2.33 14.06
N ARG A 507 23.29 3.53 13.65
CA ARG A 507 24.59 4.13 13.95
C ARG A 507 24.49 5.13 15.08
#